data_AF-A0A2X2K1H1-F1
#
_entry.id   AF-A0A2X2K1H1-F1
#
_cell.length_a   1.000
_cell.length_b   1.000
_cell.length_c   1.000
_cell.angle_alpha   90.00
_cell.angle_beta   90.00
_cell.angle_gamma   90.00
#
_symmetry.space_group_name_H-M   'P 1'
#
loop_
_entity.id
_entity.type
_entity.pdbx_description
1 polymer ?
#
loop_
_entity_poly.entity_id
_entity_poly.type
_entity_poly.pdbx_seq_one_letter_code
_entity_poly.pdbx_strand_id
1 'polypeptide(L)' 'MVGKRPIAEIQFADFILPATNQIISEAAKMRYRSNNDWQCPLTIRAPFGGGVHGGLYHSQVLKVYLLHHQV' A
#
# COMPACT_ATOMS: atom_id res chain seq x y z
N MET A 1 15.68 -6.36 5.79
CA MET A 1 14.53 -7.27 5.68
C MET A 1 14.90 -8.66 6.21
N VAL A 2 14.12 -9.25 7.13
CA VAL A 2 14.44 -10.54 7.81
C VAL A 2 13.96 -11.76 7.00
N GLY A 3 14.02 -11.72 5.66
CA GLY A 3 13.62 -12.84 4.80
C GLY A 3 12.14 -13.27 4.84
N LYS A 4 11.28 -12.59 5.60
CA LYS A 4 9.84 -12.86 5.70
C LYS A 4 9.06 -12.29 4.51
N ARG A 5 7.86 -12.83 4.29
CA ARG A 5 6.87 -12.38 3.29
C ARG A 5 5.57 -11.92 3.98
N PRO A 6 5.55 -10.72 4.58
CA PRO A 6 4.37 -10.21 5.28
C PRO A 6 3.20 -9.92 4.33
N ILE A 7 1.99 -10.20 4.81
CA ILE A 7 0.72 -9.78 4.19
C ILE A 7 0.06 -8.81 5.16
N ALA A 8 0.23 -7.51 4.92
CA ALA A 8 -0.36 -6.46 5.72
C ALA A 8 -1.81 -6.19 5.28
N GLU A 9 -2.67 -5.84 6.22
CA GLU A 9 -4.05 -5.46 5.97
C GLU A 9 -4.28 -4.01 6.42
N ILE A 10 -4.89 -3.22 5.55
CA ILE A 10 -5.47 -1.93 5.90
C ILE A 10 -6.98 -2.12 5.93
N GLN A 11 -7.59 -1.73 7.04
CA GLN A 11 -8.98 -2.08 7.35
C GLN A 11 -9.98 -1.61 6.27
N PHE A 12 -9.76 -0.42 5.70
CA PHE A 12 -10.44 0.11 4.52
C PHE A 12 -9.44 0.90 3.67
N ALA A 13 -9.55 0.81 2.34
CA ALA A 13 -8.66 1.53 1.43
C ALA A 13 -8.67 3.05 1.65
N ASP A 14 -9.79 3.58 2.17
CA ASP A 14 -9.98 4.96 2.61
C ASP A 14 -8.92 5.40 3.63
N PHE A 15 -8.33 4.46 4.39
CA PHE A 15 -7.34 4.71 5.43
C PHE A 15 -5.89 4.40 5.02
N ILE A 16 -5.60 4.30 3.72
CA ILE A 16 -4.23 4.04 3.24
C ILE A 16 -3.32 5.27 3.30
N LEU A 17 -3.89 6.49 3.31
CA LEU A 17 -3.14 7.74 3.23
C LEU A 17 -2.08 7.92 4.34
N PRO A 18 -2.34 7.58 5.61
CA PRO A 18 -1.32 7.60 6.66
C PRO A 18 -0.11 6.69 6.39
N ALA A 19 -0.30 5.57 5.69
CA ALA A 19 0.76 4.63 5.35
C ALA A 19 1.58 5.04 4.10
N THR A 20 1.16 6.09 3.40
CA THR A 20 1.71 6.46 2.09
C THR A 20 3.22 6.66 2.10
N ASN A 21 3.77 7.35 3.11
CA ASN A 21 5.22 7.59 3.16
C ASN A 21 6.00 6.26 3.25
N GLN A 22 5.50 5.30 4.05
CA GLN A 22 6.11 3.98 4.16
C GLN A 22 5.98 3.17 2.86
N ILE A 23 4.88 3.33 2.13
CA ILE A 23 4.65 2.61 0.88
C ILE A 23 5.51 3.20 -0.25
N ILE A 24 5.45 4.52 -0.46
CA ILE A 24 6.07 5.19 -1.61
C ILE A 24 7.56 5.47 -1.39
N SER A 25 7.94 6.01 -0.23
CA SER A 25 9.33 6.42 0.01
C SER A 25 10.21 5.23 0.39
N GLU A 26 9.67 4.29 1.17
CA GLU A 26 10.44 3.17 1.72
C GLU A 26 10.23 1.86 0.93
N ALA A 27 9.01 1.32 0.93
CA ALA A 27 8.75 -0.02 0.38
C ALA A 27 8.96 -0.09 -1.14
N ALA A 28 8.41 0.86 -1.91
CA ALA A 28 8.50 0.88 -3.37
C ALA A 28 9.95 1.06 -3.86
N LYS A 29 10.74 1.89 -3.17
CA LYS A 29 12.09 2.27 -3.61
C LYS A 29 13.20 1.41 -3.01
N MET A 30 12.89 0.50 -2.08
CA MET A 30 13.90 -0.27 -1.33
C MET A 30 14.90 -0.99 -2.25
N ARG A 31 14.40 -1.66 -3.29
CA ARG A 31 15.23 -2.40 -4.26
C ARG A 31 16.11 -1.47 -5.07
N TYR A 32 15.55 -0.36 -5.55
CA TYR A 32 16.25 0.61 -6.39
C TYR A 32 17.33 1.36 -5.59
N ARG A 33 16.97 1.95 -4.45
CA ARG A 33 17.90 2.77 -3.63
C ARG A 33 19.07 1.97 -3.05
N SER A 34 18.90 0.65 -2.91
CA SER A 34 19.92 -0.24 -2.39
C SER A 34 20.75 -0.94 -3.47
N ASN A 35 20.55 -0.61 -4.75
CA ASN A 35 21.22 -1.31 -5.86
C ASN A 35 21.05 -2.85 -5.80
N ASN A 36 19.83 -3.30 -5.48
CA ASN A 36 19.48 -4.71 -5.25
C ASN A 36 20.01 -5.38 -3.97
N ASP A 37 20.74 -4.69 -3.09
CA ASP A 37 21.20 -5.29 -1.82
C ASP A 37 20.02 -5.61 -0.87
N TRP A 38 18.93 -4.84 -0.94
CA TRP A 38 17.76 -5.00 -0.10
C TRP A 38 16.48 -5.09 -0.92
N GLN A 39 15.60 -6.02 -0.57
CA GLN A 39 14.28 -6.18 -1.19
C GLN A 39 13.16 -6.15 -0.16
N CYS A 40 12.00 -5.62 -0.55
CA CYS A 40 10.77 -5.54 0.27
C CYS A 40 9.65 -6.42 -0.32
N PRO A 41 9.68 -7.75 -0.11
CA PRO A 41 8.60 -8.63 -0.57
C PRO A 41 7.38 -8.50 0.38
N LEU A 42 6.54 -7.50 0.14
CA LEU A 42 5.35 -7.15 0.93
C LEU A 42 4.08 -7.22 0.07
N THR A 43 3.01 -7.76 0.64
CA THR A 43 1.65 -7.63 0.09
C THR A 43 0.81 -6.78 1.03
N ILE A 44 0.12 -5.76 0.50
CA ILE A 44 -0.85 -4.96 1.25
C ILE A 44 -2.23 -5.22 0.66
N ARG A 45 -3.19 -5.64 1.49
CA ARG A 45 -4.59 -5.83 1.11
C ARG A 45 -5.50 -4.84 1.84
N ALA A 46 -6.54 -4.38 1.17
CA ALA A 46 -7.56 -3.53 1.75
C ALA A 46 -8.90 -3.74 1.02
N PRO A 47 -10.04 -3.80 1.71
CA PRO A 47 -11.35 -3.71 1.07
C PRO A 47 -11.56 -2.29 0.53
N PHE A 48 -12.22 -2.17 -0.62
CA PHE A 48 -12.48 -0.91 -1.30
C PHE A 48 -13.82 -0.98 -2.05
N GLY A 49 -14.33 0.19 -2.45
CA GLY A 49 -15.57 0.31 -3.23
C GLY A 49 -16.83 0.50 -2.35
N GLY A 50 -17.88 1.05 -2.98
CA GLY A 50 -19.16 1.37 -2.32
C GLY A 50 -20.21 0.26 -2.40
N GLY A 51 -21.47 0.61 -2.13
CA GLY A 51 -22.61 -0.32 -2.19
C GLY A 51 -22.99 -0.98 -0.86
N VAL A 52 -22.32 -0.60 0.24
CA VAL A 52 -22.51 -1.19 1.59
C VAL A 52 -22.95 -0.17 2.65
N HIS A 53 -23.50 0.97 2.23
CA HIS A 53 -23.86 2.10 3.12
C HIS A 53 -22.66 2.68 3.91
N GLY A 54 -21.46 2.61 3.33
CA GLY A 54 -20.20 2.96 4.01
C GLY A 54 -19.89 4.46 4.18
N GLY A 55 -20.70 5.35 3.60
CA GLY A 55 -20.50 6.80 3.71
C GLY A 55 -19.11 7.23 3.21
N LEU A 56 -18.58 8.33 3.75
CA LEU A 56 -17.38 8.99 3.23
C LEU A 56 -16.08 8.17 3.37
N TYR A 57 -16.00 7.25 4.32
CA TYR A 57 -14.74 6.58 4.72
C TYR A 57 -14.78 5.05 4.60
N HIS A 58 -15.80 4.49 3.97
CA HIS A 58 -15.91 3.05 3.71
C HIS A 58 -16.50 2.78 2.32
N SER A 59 -16.17 3.63 1.33
CA SER A 59 -16.70 3.47 -0.03
C SER A 59 -15.78 3.95 -1.14
N GLN A 60 -14.58 4.44 -0.80
CA GLN A 60 -13.70 5.04 -1.78
C GLN A 60 -13.03 3.99 -2.67
N VAL A 61 -12.62 4.44 -3.87
CA VAL A 61 -11.82 3.67 -4.81
C VAL A 61 -10.53 4.43 -5.08
N LEU A 62 -9.45 4.06 -4.39
CA LEU A 62 -8.18 4.78 -4.43
C LEU A 62 -7.20 4.23 -5.50
N LYS A 63 -7.70 3.89 -6.68
CA LYS A 63 -6.93 3.15 -7.70
C LYS A 63 -5.82 3.98 -8.35
N VAL A 64 -6.01 5.29 -8.51
CA VAL A 64 -5.07 6.17 -9.23
C VAL A 64 -3.84 6.53 -8.39
N TYR A 65 -4.01 6.71 -7.08
CA TYR A 65 -2.93 7.18 -6.20
C TYR A 65 -1.77 6.19 -6.05
N LEU A 66 -2.09 4.90 -5.97
CA LEU A 66 -1.06 3.86 -5.77
C LEU A 66 -0.37 3.45 -7.07
N LEU A 67 -1.09 3.44 -8.20
CA LEU A 67 -0.53 3.01 -9.49
C LEU A 67 0.52 3.99 -10.03
N HIS A 68 0.37 5.29 -9.79
CA HIS A 68 1.30 6.30 -10.31
C HIS A 68 2.69 6.26 -9.65
N HIS A 69 2.81 5.64 -8.48
CA HIS A 69 4.05 5.60 -7.69
C HIS A 69 4.71 4.22 -7.64
N GLN A 70 4.26 3.29 -8.49
CA GLN A 70 4.97 2.03 -8.76
C GLN A 70 5.98 2.26 -9.89
N VAL A 71 7.16 2.78 -9.56
CA VAL A 71 8.29 2.93 -10.50
C VAL A 71 9.57 2.44 -9.85
#